data_AF-A0A183U8H1-F1
#
_entry.id   AF-A0A183U8H1-F1
#
_cell.length_a   1.000
_cell.length_b   1.000
_cell.length_c   1.000
_cell.angle_alpha   90.00
_cell.angle_beta   90.00
_cell.angle_gamma   90.00
#
_symmetry.space_group_name_H-M   'P 1'
#
loop_
_entity.id
_entity.type
_entity.pdbx_description
1 polymer ?
#
loop_
_entity_poly.entity_id
_entity_poly.type
_entity_poly.pdbx_seq_one_letter_code
_entity_poly.pdbx_strand_id
1 'polypeptide(L)'
;MRDCNEFPGNARSCKETFRLYATQVSGKEEISDSWDKTHWDLIDRITADTGRHSKHESSAAAVNQEVRSYTVTKDAVYFAFHDSGACISILNVKVSIFFLMIAIEPHYEIFFFSR
;
A
#
# COMPACT_ATOMS: atom_id res chain seq x y z
N MET A 1 -6.14 -6.93 -10.68
CA MET A 1 -5.31 -8.15 -10.53
C MET A 1 -5.94 -9.25 -11.37
N ARG A 2 -5.16 -10.12 -11.99
CA ARG A 2 -5.69 -11.22 -12.81
C ARG A 2 -5.90 -12.48 -11.96
N ASP A 3 -6.98 -13.21 -12.23
CA ASP A 3 -7.28 -14.48 -11.57
C ASP A 3 -6.23 -15.56 -11.94
N CYS A 4 -5.69 -16.25 -10.95
CA CYS A 4 -4.69 -17.31 -11.16
C CYS A 4 -5.24 -18.52 -11.93
N ASN A 5 -6.56 -18.76 -11.89
CA ASN A 5 -7.21 -19.85 -12.62
C ASN A 5 -7.19 -19.62 -14.14
N GLU A 6 -6.95 -18.39 -14.59
CA GLU A 6 -6.89 -18.01 -16.01
C GLU A 6 -5.53 -18.33 -16.66
N PHE A 7 -4.55 -18.83 -15.90
CA PHE A 7 -3.24 -19.20 -16.42
C PHE A 7 -3.22 -20.66 -16.90
N PRO A 8 -2.92 -20.92 -18.19
CA PRO A 8 -2.85 -22.28 -18.71
C PRO A 8 -1.63 -23.01 -18.14
N GLY A 9 -1.84 -24.25 -17.67
CA GLY A 9 -0.80 -25.09 -17.09
C GLY A 9 -0.46 -24.68 -15.65
N ASN A 10 -1.03 -25.39 -14.67
CA ASN A 10 -0.72 -25.35 -13.23
C ASN A 10 0.27 -24.25 -12.80
N ALA A 11 -0.16 -23.00 -12.81
CA ALA A 11 0.64 -21.87 -12.33
C ALA A 11 0.70 -21.94 -10.79
N ARG A 12 1.38 -22.97 -10.24
CA ARG A 12 1.49 -23.25 -8.81
C ARG A 12 2.17 -22.12 -8.03
N SER A 13 2.93 -21.28 -8.73
CA SER A 13 3.59 -20.10 -8.18
C SER A 13 2.75 -18.83 -8.26
N CYS A 14 1.64 -18.81 -9.00
CA CYS A 14 0.82 -17.63 -9.18
C CYS A 14 0.28 -17.13 -7.83
N LYS A 15 0.33 -15.81 -7.65
CA LYS A 15 -0.25 -15.11 -6.50
C LYS A 15 -1.25 -14.07 -6.99
N GLU A 16 -2.14 -13.68 -6.09
CA GLU A 16 -3.16 -12.65 -6.34
C GLU A 16 -3.06 -11.55 -5.30
N THR A 17 -1.88 -11.41 -4.72
CA THR A 17 -1.59 -10.48 -3.64
C THR A 17 -0.19 -9.93 -3.79
N PHE A 18 0.00 -8.67 -3.46
CA PHE A 18 1.32 -8.06 -3.30
C PHE A 18 1.48 -7.49 -1.90
N ARG A 19 2.71 -7.20 -1.48
CA ARG A 19 2.97 -6.61 -0.16
C ARG A 19 3.27 -5.13 -0.31
N LEU A 20 2.69 -4.32 0.56
CA LEU A 20 3.02 -2.92 0.73
C LEU A 20 3.94 -2.79 1.95
N TYR A 21 5.11 -2.19 1.73
CA TYR A 21 6.09 -1.89 2.76
C TYR A 21 6.26 -0.39 2.92
N ALA A 22 6.71 0.05 4.10
CA ALA A 22 7.22 1.39 4.30
C ALA A 22 8.52 1.40 5.10
N THR A 23 9.30 2.45 4.91
CA THR A 23 10.45 2.77 5.76
C THR A 23 10.48 4.27 6.00
N GLN A 24 11.05 4.67 7.12
CA GLN A 24 11.11 6.06 7.55
C GLN A 24 12.57 6.47 7.79
N VAL A 25 12.93 7.67 7.34
CA VAL A 25 14.28 8.24 7.48
C VAL A 25 14.24 9.60 8.17
N SER A 26 15.30 9.88 8.93
CA SER A 26 15.49 11.18 9.60
C SER A 26 16.73 11.89 9.07
N GLY A 27 16.62 13.20 8.84
CA GLY A 27 17.75 14.04 8.44
C GLY A 27 18.43 13.62 7.13
N LYS A 28 19.69 13.15 7.23
CA LYS A 28 20.54 12.74 6.10
C LYS A 28 20.67 11.22 5.95
N GLU A 29 19.82 10.45 6.63
CA GLU A 29 19.76 9.00 6.41
C GLU A 29 19.36 8.72 4.96
N GLU A 30 20.25 8.07 4.21
CA GLU A 30 19.94 7.57 2.88
C GLU A 30 19.35 6.16 2.98
N ILE A 31 18.39 5.85 2.11
CA ILE A 31 17.90 4.49 1.97
C ILE A 31 18.97 3.70 1.24
N SER A 32 19.39 2.60 1.84
CA SER A 32 20.27 1.63 1.18
C SER A 32 19.63 1.13 -0.11
N ASP A 33 20.40 1.15 -1.21
CA ASP A 33 19.99 0.55 -2.49
C ASP A 33 19.73 -0.96 -2.37
N SER A 34 20.25 -1.60 -1.32
CA SER A 34 20.04 -3.02 -1.06
C SER A 34 18.74 -3.25 -0.28
N TRP A 35 17.85 -4.09 -0.82
CA TRP A 35 16.62 -4.50 -0.15
C TRP A 35 16.93 -5.38 1.07
N ASP A 36 16.82 -4.79 2.25
CA ASP A 36 16.94 -5.51 3.52
C ASP A 36 15.62 -5.45 4.29
N LYS A 37 14.97 -6.61 4.45
CA LYS A 37 13.68 -6.75 5.14
C LYS A 37 13.69 -6.21 6.58
N THR A 38 14.84 -6.07 7.21
CA THR A 38 14.94 -5.51 8.57
C THR A 38 14.67 -4.00 8.63
N HIS A 39 14.87 -3.29 7.51
CA HIS A 39 14.69 -1.84 7.41
C HIS A 39 13.31 -1.44 6.85
N TRP A 40 12.47 -2.42 6.48
CA TRP A 40 11.17 -2.20 5.87
C TRP A 40 10.05 -2.79 6.72
N ASP A 41 9.14 -1.94 7.16
CA ASP A 41 7.93 -2.34 7.87
C ASP A 41 6.90 -2.87 6.86
N LEU A 42 6.38 -4.07 7.11
CA LEU A 42 5.24 -4.59 6.36
C LEU A 42 3.97 -3.85 6.79
N ILE A 43 3.40 -3.04 5.89
CA ILE A 43 2.11 -2.36 6.13
C ILE A 43 0.96 -3.36 5.99
N ASP A 44 0.88 -3.99 4.82
CA ASP A 44 -0.16 -4.98 4.55
C ASP A 44 0.17 -5.87 3.35
N ARG A 45 -0.54 -7.00 3.24
CA ARG A 45 -0.62 -7.81 2.04
C ARG A 45 -1.93 -7.51 1.30
N ILE A 46 -1.83 -6.70 0.26
CA ILE A 46 -2.95 -6.22 -0.54
C ILE A 46 -3.43 -7.30 -1.50
N THR A 47 -4.75 -7.47 -1.58
CA THR A 47 -5.47 -8.41 -2.46
C THR A 47 -6.50 -7.63 -3.31
N ALA A 48 -7.21 -8.32 -4.20
CA ALA A 48 -8.33 -7.76 -4.95
C ALA A 48 -9.66 -8.09 -4.27
N ASP A 49 -10.15 -7.21 -3.39
CA ASP A 49 -11.39 -7.42 -2.63
C ASP A 49 -12.66 -7.26 -3.49
N THR A 50 -12.63 -6.36 -4.48
CA THR A 50 -13.80 -6.06 -5.33
C THR A 50 -13.96 -7.00 -6.51
N GLY A 51 -12.93 -7.79 -6.83
CA GLY A 51 -12.97 -8.76 -7.93
C GLY A 51 -11.67 -8.82 -8.72
N ARG A 52 -11.47 -9.96 -9.38
CA ARG A 52 -10.32 -10.23 -10.25
C ARG A 52 -10.73 -10.06 -11.70
N HIS A 53 -9.77 -9.65 -12.53
CA HIS A 53 -9.99 -9.60 -13.95
C HIS A 53 -9.92 -11.02 -14.55
N SER A 54 -10.99 -11.46 -15.19
CA SER A 54 -11.07 -12.69 -15.99
C SER A 54 -11.18 -12.35 -17.48
N LYS A 55 -10.66 -13.23 -18.35
CA LYS A 55 -10.76 -13.08 -19.81
C LYS A 55 -12.20 -13.28 -20.31
N HIS A 56 -13.04 -13.96 -19.54
CA HIS A 56 -14.41 -14.32 -19.93
C HIS A 56 -15.45 -13.26 -19.53
N GLU A 57 -15.07 -12.28 -18.72
CA GLU A 57 -15.94 -11.15 -18.38
C GLU A 57 -15.76 -10.02 -19.40
N SER A 58 -16.84 -9.69 -20.11
CA SER A 58 -16.90 -8.63 -21.13
C SER A 58 -17.08 -7.23 -20.55
N SER A 59 -17.22 -7.11 -19.22
CA SER A 59 -17.30 -5.83 -18.52
C SER A 59 -15.94 -5.15 -18.43
N ALA A 60 -15.97 -3.82 -18.22
CA ALA A 60 -14.77 -3.02 -17.95
C ALA A 60 -13.88 -3.70 -16.89
N ALA A 61 -12.56 -3.59 -17.05
CA ALA A 61 -11.59 -4.24 -16.16
C ALA A 61 -11.88 -3.91 -14.68
N ALA A 62 -11.90 -4.94 -13.83
CA ALA A 62 -12.13 -4.78 -12.39
C ALA A 62 -11.01 -3.95 -11.75
N VAL A 63 -11.33 -2.70 -11.39
CA VAL A 63 -10.41 -1.77 -10.70
C VAL A 63 -10.64 -1.88 -9.20
N ASN A 64 -9.61 -2.33 -8.48
CA ASN A 64 -9.63 -2.44 -7.03
C ASN A 64 -9.06 -1.17 -6.41
N GLN A 65 -9.70 -0.68 -5.34
CA GLN A 65 -9.22 0.46 -4.58
C GLN A 65 -8.96 0.03 -3.13
N GLU A 66 -7.71 0.18 -2.70
CA GLU A 66 -7.25 -0.24 -1.39
C GLU A 66 -6.69 0.95 -0.64
N VAL A 67 -7.16 1.15 0.58
CA VAL A 67 -6.73 2.26 1.45
C VAL A 67 -6.11 1.67 2.70
N ARG A 68 -4.90 2.14 3.06
CA ARG A 68 -4.19 1.77 4.28
C ARG A 68 -3.62 2.99 4.95
N SER A 69 -3.53 2.94 6.27
CA SER A 69 -2.95 4.00 7.11
C SER A 69 -1.65 3.50 7.72
N TYR A 70 -0.67 4.38 7.84
CA TYR A 70 0.62 4.10 8.45
C TYR A 70 1.09 5.34 9.23
N THR A 71 1.51 5.15 10.48
CA THR A 71 1.93 6.24 11.37
C THR A 71 3.33 6.70 11.00
N VAL A 72 3.46 7.98 10.65
CA VAL A 72 4.75 8.61 10.32
C VAL A 72 5.25 9.38 11.55
N THR A 73 6.47 9.06 11.99
CA THR A 73 7.13 9.67 13.16
C THR A 73 8.45 10.34 12.81
N LYS A 74 9.01 10.09 11.62
CA LYS A 74 10.24 10.73 11.12
C LYS A 74 9.96 11.73 10.01
N ASP A 75 11.03 12.35 9.52
CA ASP A 75 11.00 13.47 8.56
C ASP A 75 10.49 13.06 7.18
N ALA A 76 10.79 11.83 6.75
CA ALA A 76 10.34 11.29 5.47
C ALA A 76 9.95 9.81 5.56
N VAL A 77 9.02 9.42 4.70
CA VAL A 77 8.53 8.04 4.54
C VAL A 77 8.62 7.63 3.08
N TYR A 78 9.06 6.39 2.85
CA TYR A 78 9.14 5.77 1.54
C TYR A 78 8.28 4.52 1.53
N PHE A 79 7.55 4.31 0.44
CA PHE A 79 6.70 3.15 0.24
C PHE A 79 7.27 2.25 -0.84
N ALA A 80 7.18 0.93 -0.63
CA ALA A 80 7.61 -0.06 -1.60
C ALA A 80 6.53 -1.10 -1.86
N PHE A 81 6.36 -1.43 -3.14
CA PHE A 81 5.43 -2.45 -3.61
C PHE A 81 6.22 -3.70 -3.97
N HIS A 82 6.07 -4.75 -3.19
CA HIS A 82 6.80 -6.00 -3.39
C HIS A 82 5.85 -7.08 -3.92
N ASP A 83 6.01 -7.41 -5.20
CA ASP A 83 5.35 -8.54 -5.83
C ASP A 83 6.18 -9.84 -5.68
N SER A 84 5.50 -10.96 -5.49
CA SER A 84 6.11 -12.29 -5.39
C SER A 84 5.59 -13.27 -6.44
N GLY A 85 5.08 -12.77 -7.58
CA GLY A 85 4.55 -13.57 -8.67
C GLY A 85 3.06 -13.37 -8.94
N ALA A 86 2.53 -12.18 -8.66
CA ALA A 86 1.17 -11.81 -8.99
C ALA A 86 1.08 -11.02 -10.30
N CYS A 87 0.05 -11.30 -11.09
CA CYS A 87 -0.23 -10.54 -12.29
C CYS A 87 -1.07 -9.30 -11.93
N ILE A 88 -0.38 -8.18 -11.69
CA ILE A 88 -0.97 -6.94 -11.20
C ILE A 88 -0.65 -5.74 -12.11
N SER A 89 -1.47 -4.71 -12.01
CA SER A 89 -1.18 -3.37 -12.54
C SER A 89 -1.60 -2.35 -11.49
N ILE A 90 -0.68 -1.47 -11.13
CA ILE A 90 -0.92 -0.34 -10.23
C ILE A 90 -1.33 0.84 -11.11
N LEU A 91 -2.60 1.23 -11.03
CA LEU A 91 -3.15 2.29 -11.89
C LEU A 91 -3.00 3.69 -11.28
N ASN A 92 -3.11 3.79 -9.96
CA ASN A 92 -3.01 5.05 -9.23
C ASN A 92 -2.51 4.77 -7.81
N VAL A 93 -1.63 5.64 -7.32
CA VAL A 93 -1.20 5.70 -5.92
C VAL A 93 -1.43 7.11 -5.42
N LYS A 94 -2.30 7.25 -4.42
CA LYS A 94 -2.57 8.51 -3.74
C LYS A 94 -2.11 8.41 -2.29
N VAL A 95 -1.20 9.30 -1.90
CA VAL A 95 -0.76 9.44 -0.51
C VAL A 95 -1.42 10.69 0.07
N SER A 96 -1.95 10.59 1.28
CA SER A 96 -2.55 11.72 2.01
C SER A 96 -2.05 11.70 3.44
N ILE A 97 -1.46 12.81 3.89
CA ILE A 97 -0.91 12.95 5.23
C ILE A 97 -1.95 13.66 6.08
N PHE A 98 -2.37 13.01 7.17
CA PHE A 98 -3.26 13.60 8.16
C PHE A 98 -2.43 14.08 9.35
N PHE A 99 -2.43 15.39 9.59
CA PHE A 99 -1.83 15.97 10.79
C PHE A 99 -2.91 16.13 11.86
N LEU A 100 -2.78 15.40 12.96
CA LEU A 100 -3.63 15.62 14.13
C LEU A 100 -3.10 16.82 14.90
N MET A 101 -3.63 18.01 14.60
CA MET A 101 -3.33 19.21 15.39
C MET A 101 -4.27 19.24 16.59
N ILE A 102 -3.75 18.95 17.79
CA ILE A 102 -4.48 19.14 19.05
C ILE A 102 -4.24 20.58 19.51
N ALA A 103 -5.23 21.45 19.32
CA ALA A 103 -5.23 22.76 19.98
C ALA A 103 -5.78 22.58 21.40
N ILE A 104 -4.96 22.90 22.41
CA ILE A 104 -5.41 23.02 23.80
C ILE A 104 -5.57 24.51 24.07
N GLU A 105 -6.79 25.02 23.97
CA GLU A 105 -7.09 26.36 24.47
C GLU A 105 -7.07 26.39 26.01
N PRO A 106 -6.83 27.56 26.64
CA PRO A 106 -6.80 27.69 28.10
C PRO A 106 -8.09 27.25 28.82
N HIS A 107 -9.15 26.92 28.09
CA HIS A 107 -10.43 26.41 28.57
C HIS A 107 -10.74 24.96 28.16
N TYR A 108 -9.75 24.07 28.11
CA TYR A 108 -9.94 22.60 28.09
C TYR A 108 -10.82 22.03 26.94
N GLU A 109 -11.12 22.80 25.91
CA GLU A 109 -11.75 22.29 24.69
C GLU A 109 -10.69 21.72 23.74
N ILE A 110 -10.86 20.44 23.37
CA ILE A 110 -9.99 19.73 22.42
C ILE A 110 -10.64 19.85 21.05
N PHE A 111 -10.03 20.63 20.15
CA PHE A 111 -10.45 20.70 18.75
C PHE A 111 -9.58 19.81 17.88
N PHE A 112 -10.22 18.94 17.09
CA PHE A 112 -9.58 18.11 16.08
C PHE A 112 -9.67 18.81 14.72
N PHE A 113 -8.55 19.35 14.22
CA PHE A 113 -8.49 19.90 12.87
C PHE A 113 -8.00 18.84 11.88
N SER A 114 -8.84 18.50 10.89
CA SER A 114 -8.44 17.76 9.69
C SER A 114 -8.29 18.78 8.56
N ARG A 115 -7.11 18.88 7.96
CA ARG A 115 -6.87 19.76 6.80
C ARG A 115 -7.05 19.01 5.49
#